data_AF-Q46KX7-F1
#
_entry.id   AF-Q46KX7-F1
#
_cell.length_a   1.000
_cell.length_b   1.000
_cell.length_c   1.000
_cell.angle_alpha   90.00
_cell.angle_beta   90.00
_cell.angle_gamma   90.00
#
_symmetry.space_group_name_H-M   'P 1'
#
loop_
_entity.id
_entity.type
_entity.pdbx_description
1 polymer ?
#
loop_
_entity_poly.entity_id
_entity_poly.type
_entity_poly.pdbx_seq_one_letter_code
_entity_poly.pdbx_strand_id
1 'polypeptide(L)'
;MILTLLFTTFVTVFLAEMGDKTQLTTITLSSTTNKPLAVFIGSSLALISATLLGALAGGSISNLIPAFLLKLLSGIVFLVIGINLLLQSKTEASNDSF
;
A
#
# COMPACT_ATOMS: atom_id res chain seq x y z
N MET A 1 -6.33 -26.04 6.40
CA MET A 1 -5.11 -25.51 5.76
C MET A 1 -5.42 -24.33 4.84
N ILE A 2 -6.17 -24.50 3.73
CA ILE A 2 -6.53 -23.40 2.82
C ILE A 2 -7.33 -22.28 3.51
N LEU A 3 -8.38 -22.64 4.26
CA LEU A 3 -9.26 -21.65 4.90
C LEU A 3 -8.50 -20.78 5.91
N THR A 4 -7.59 -21.40 6.67
CA THR A 4 -6.71 -20.70 7.61
C THR A 4 -5.80 -19.72 6.89
N LEU A 5 -5.17 -20.13 5.79
CA LEU A 5 -4.31 -19.26 5.00
C LEU A 5 -5.08 -18.04 4.49
N LEU A 6 -6.25 -18.26 3.87
CA LEU A 6 -7.11 -17.18 3.37
C LEU A 6 -7.47 -16.20 4.49
N PHE A 7 -7.92 -16.70 5.64
CA PHE A 7 -8.28 -15.84 6.75
C PHE A 7 -7.09 -15.05 7.29
N THR A 8 -5.93 -15.69 7.46
CA THR A 8 -4.72 -15.01 7.95
C THR A 8 -4.23 -13.94 6.99
N THR A 9 -4.14 -14.23 5.68
CA THR A 9 -3.69 -13.24 4.70
C THR A 9 -4.70 -12.12 4.54
N PHE A 10 -6.00 -12.43 4.56
CA PHE A 10 -7.05 -11.41 4.54
C PHE A 10 -6.91 -10.46 5.73
N VAL A 11 -6.83 -10.97 6.97
CA VAL A 11 -6.72 -10.13 8.16
C VAL A 11 -5.40 -9.33 8.14
N THR A 12 -4.28 -9.95 7.78
CA THR A 12 -2.98 -9.26 7.72
C THR A 12 -2.98 -8.14 6.69
N VAL A 13 -3.45 -8.39 5.46
CA VAL A 13 -3.50 -7.36 4.41
C VAL A 13 -4.53 -6.30 4.75
N PHE A 14 -5.70 -6.70 5.27
CA PHE A 14 -6.74 -5.77 5.69
C PHE A 14 -6.21 -4.79 6.75
N LEU A 15 -5.58 -5.28 7.81
CA LEU A 15 -4.97 -4.43 8.84
C LEU A 15 -3.82 -3.56 8.28
N ALA A 16 -3.00 -4.09 7.38
CA ALA A 16 -1.90 -3.35 6.78
C ALA A 16 -2.38 -2.18 5.91
N GLU A 17 -3.54 -2.33 5.25
CA GLU A 17 -4.11 -1.32 4.35
C GLU A 17 -5.08 -0.36 5.06
N MET A 18 -5.54 -0.67 6.29
CA MET A 18 -6.47 0.17 7.05
C MET A 18 -5.88 1.57 7.31
N GLY A 19 -6.59 2.60 6.84
CA GLY A 19 -6.20 4.00 7.04
C GLY A 19 -5.19 4.52 6.01
N ASP A 20 -4.92 3.79 4.93
CA ASP A 20 -4.05 4.27 3.86
C ASP A 20 -4.68 5.42 3.04
N LYS A 21 -3.81 6.22 2.39
CA LYS A 21 -4.19 7.33 1.50
C LYS A 21 -5.13 6.88 0.37
N THR A 22 -5.00 5.65 -0.10
CA THR A 22 -5.91 5.09 -1.11
C THR A 22 -7.36 4.99 -0.60
N GLN A 23 -7.57 4.71 0.69
CA GLN A 23 -8.90 4.66 1.30
C GLN A 23 -9.52 6.05 1.40
N LEU A 24 -8.76 7.05 1.85
CA LEU A 24 -9.24 8.44 1.87
C LEU A 24 -9.59 8.92 0.46
N THR A 25 -8.76 8.62 -0.53
CA THR A 25 -9.01 8.94 -1.94
C THR A 25 -10.30 8.29 -2.43
N THR A 26 -10.52 7.01 -2.10
CA THR A 26 -11.73 6.28 -2.49
C THR A 26 -12.99 6.86 -1.84
N ILE A 27 -12.91 7.23 -0.56
CA ILE A 27 -14.02 7.87 0.17
C ILE A 27 -14.34 9.24 -0.43
N THR A 28 -13.33 10.07 -0.67
CA THR A 28 -13.50 11.39 -1.30
C THR A 28 -14.08 11.27 -2.71
N LEU A 29 -13.58 10.34 -3.52
CA LEU A 29 -14.06 10.11 -4.88
C LEU A 29 -15.51 9.58 -4.88
N SER A 30 -15.85 8.70 -3.94
CA SER A 30 -17.21 8.19 -3.75
C SER A 30 -18.18 9.30 -3.30
N SER A 31 -17.71 10.21 -2.44
CA SER A 31 -18.52 11.35 -1.97
C SER A 31 -18.72 12.44 -3.03
N THR A 32 -17.76 12.61 -3.94
CA THR A 32 -17.79 13.67 -4.97
C THR A 32 -18.41 13.20 -6.28
N THR A 33 -18.42 11.89 -6.54
CA THR A 33 -19.01 11.32 -7.75
C THR A 33 -20.44 10.86 -7.47
N ASN A 34 -21.42 11.26 -8.29
CA ASN A 34 -22.81 10.76 -8.25
C ASN A 34 -22.95 9.26 -8.62
N LYS A 35 -21.86 8.48 -8.61
CA LYS A 35 -21.80 7.07 -9.03
C LYS A 35 -20.95 6.25 -8.04
N PRO A 36 -21.40 6.08 -6.78
CA PRO A 36 -20.63 5.37 -5.74
C PRO A 36 -20.31 3.92 -6.11
N LEU A 37 -21.21 3.23 -6.84
CA LEU A 37 -20.96 1.88 -7.33
C LEU A 37 -19.82 1.78 -8.33
N ALA A 38 -19.69 2.77 -9.22
CA ALA A 38 -18.60 2.80 -10.19
C ALA A 38 -17.26 3.01 -9.49
N VAL A 39 -17.23 3.89 -8.47
CA VAL A 39 -16.04 4.10 -7.62
C VAL A 39 -15.68 2.81 -6.88
N PHE A 40 -16.64 2.14 -6.27
CA PHE A 40 -16.43 0.88 -5.56
C PHE A 40 -15.85 -0.20 -6.46
N ILE A 41 -16.42 -0.40 -7.66
CA ILE A 41 -15.92 -1.42 -8.60
C ILE A 41 -14.52 -1.05 -9.10
N GLY A 42 -14.29 0.22 -9.44
CA GLY A 42 -13.00 0.71 -9.91
C GLY A 42 -11.90 0.56 -8.87
N SER A 43 -12.15 0.99 -7.63
CA SER A 43 -11.19 0.88 -6.52
C SER A 43 -10.94 -0.57 -6.13
N SER A 44 -11.98 -1.42 -6.13
CA SER A 44 -11.84 -2.85 -5.84
C SER A 44 -11.01 -3.56 -6.91
N LEU A 45 -11.28 -3.29 -8.20
CA LEU A 45 -10.48 -3.84 -9.30
C LEU A 45 -9.03 -3.38 -9.23
N ALA A 46 -8.79 -2.08 -8.98
CA ALA A 46 -7.45 -1.55 -8.82
C ALA A 46 -6.69 -2.25 -7.68
N LEU A 47 -7.31 -2.43 -6.52
CA LEU A 47 -6.72 -3.12 -5.37
C LEU A 47 -6.42 -4.59 -5.68
N ILE A 48 -7.38 -5.32 -6.29
CA ILE A 48 -7.20 -6.72 -6.67
C ILE A 48 -6.05 -6.84 -7.68
N SER A 49 -6.01 -5.99 -8.71
CA SER A 49 -4.95 -6.00 -9.71
C SER A 49 -3.58 -5.68 -9.11
N ALA A 50 -3.48 -4.65 -8.27
CA ALA A 50 -2.23 -4.29 -7.60
C ALA A 50 -1.73 -5.43 -6.70
N THR A 51 -2.61 -6.02 -5.90
CA THR A 51 -2.29 -7.13 -5.00
C THR A 51 -1.86 -8.38 -5.79
N LEU A 52 -2.57 -8.70 -6.88
CA LEU A 52 -2.24 -9.83 -7.74
C LEU A 52 -0.88 -9.66 -8.40
N LEU A 53 -0.59 -8.48 -8.96
CA LEU A 53 0.71 -8.17 -9.54
C LEU A 53 1.82 -8.25 -8.48
N GLY A 54 1.58 -7.70 -7.29
CA GLY A 54 2.52 -7.77 -6.17
C GLY A 54 2.80 -9.22 -5.72
N ALA A 55 1.77 -10.06 -5.64
CA ALA A 55 1.91 -11.47 -5.26
C ALA A 55 2.65 -12.28 -6.33
N LEU A 56 2.34 -12.08 -7.61
CA LEU A 56 3.02 -12.76 -8.72
C LEU A 56 4.49 -12.35 -8.82
N ALA A 57 4.76 -11.04 -8.76
CA ALA A 57 6.12 -10.51 -8.79
C ALA A 57 6.91 -10.96 -7.55
N GLY A 58 6.34 -10.83 -6.35
CA GLY A 58 6.97 -11.21 -5.10
C GLY A 58 7.27 -12.70 -5.01
N GLY A 59 6.33 -13.56 -5.43
CA GLY A 59 6.54 -15.01 -5.50
C GLY A 59 7.63 -15.39 -6.50
N SER A 60 7.67 -14.74 -7.66
CA SER A 60 8.70 -14.98 -8.68
C SER A 60 10.09 -14.54 -8.22
N ILE A 61 10.19 -13.35 -7.63
CA ILE A 61 11.44 -12.80 -7.09
C ILE A 61 11.97 -13.64 -5.93
N SER A 62 11.08 -14.15 -5.06
CA SER A 62 11.46 -14.94 -3.88
C SER A 62 12.12 -16.28 -4.23
N ASN A 63 11.91 -16.79 -5.46
CA ASN A 63 12.57 -18.01 -5.93
C ASN A 63 13.97 -17.75 -6.47
N LEU A 64 14.28 -16.51 -6.86
CA LEU A 64 15.55 -16.11 -7.47
C LEU A 64 16.51 -15.47 -6.45
N ILE A 65 15.96 -14.75 -5.46
CA ILE A 65 16.72 -13.94 -4.51
C ILE A 65 16.54 -14.47 -3.09
N PRO A 66 17.62 -14.66 -2.30
CA PRO A 66 17.51 -15.05 -0.91
C PRO A 66 16.65 -14.08 -0.09
N ALA A 67 15.77 -14.62 0.77
CA ALA A 67 14.84 -13.83 1.57
C ALA A 67 15.52 -12.78 2.48
N PHE A 68 16.77 -13.03 2.91
CA PHE A 68 17.54 -12.06 3.68
C PHE A 68 17.86 -10.79 2.88
N LEU A 69 18.26 -10.93 1.62
CA LEU A 69 18.53 -9.79 0.75
C LEU A 69 17.27 -8.96 0.49
N LEU A 70 16.13 -9.64 0.26
CA LEU A 70 14.85 -8.95 0.06
C LEU A 70 14.43 -8.13 1.27
N LYS A 71 14.59 -8.68 2.48
CA LYS A 71 14.31 -7.95 3.73
C LYS A 71 15.24 -6.76 3.91
N LEU A 72 16.53 -6.93 3.65
CA LEU A 72 17.52 -5.85 3.76
C LEU A 72 17.22 -4.71 2.78
N LEU A 73 16.98 -5.04 1.50
CA LEU A 73 16.63 -4.05 0.47
C LEU A 73 15.33 -3.31 0.80
N SER A 74 14.29 -4.03 1.21
CA SER A 74 13.03 -3.42 1.66
C SER A 74 13.27 -2.45 2.81
N GLY A 75 14.04 -2.85 3.84
CA GLY A 75 14.40 -1.99 4.96
C GLY A 75 15.13 -0.71 4.53
N ILE A 76 16.08 -0.82 3.60
CA ILE A 76 16.81 0.35 3.06
C ILE A 76 15.84 1.29 2.32
N VAL A 77 14.97 0.75 1.48
CA VAL A 77 13.96 1.55 0.75
C VAL A 77 13.03 2.27 1.73
N PHE A 78 12.54 1.58 2.76
CA PHE A 78 11.71 2.18 3.80
C PHE A 78 12.45 3.28 4.58
N LEU A 79 13.74 3.09 4.91
CA LEU A 79 14.54 4.13 5.56
C LEU A 79 14.70 5.36 4.67
N VAL A 80 15.00 5.17 3.39
CA VAL A 80 15.14 6.29 2.43
C VAL A 80 13.82 7.05 2.29
N ILE A 81 12.70 6.35 2.17
CA ILE A 81 11.37 6.99 2.11
C ILE A 81 11.07 7.73 3.41
N GLY A 82 11.32 7.10 4.56
CA GLY A 82 11.12 7.71 5.87
C GLY A 82 11.93 8.98 6.09
N ILE A 83 13.22 8.98 5.71
CA ILE A 83 14.08 10.17 5.79
C ILE A 83 13.57 11.27 4.85
N ASN A 84 13.20 10.94 3.62
CA ASN A 84 12.64 11.92 2.69
C ASN A 84 11.35 12.56 3.25
N LEU A 85 10.45 11.77 3.82
CA LEU A 85 9.23 12.30 4.45
C LEU A 85 9.53 13.23 5.63
N LEU A 86 10.53 12.93 6.46
CA LEU A 86 10.96 13.79 7.56
C LEU A 86 11.61 15.10 7.08
N LEU A 87 12.35 15.07 5.97
CA LEU A 87 12.93 16.27 5.37
C LEU A 87 11.84 17.14 4.72
N GLN A 88 10.85 16.52 4.06
CA GLN A 88 9.71 17.20 3.48
C GLN A 88 8.89 17.93 4.57
N SER A 89 8.58 17.24 5.67
CA SER A 89 7.82 17.85 6.78
C SER A 89 8.56 19.03 7.44
N LYS A 90 9.89 18.95 7.55
CA LYS A 90 10.71 20.05 8.05
C LYS A 90 10.72 21.25 7.09
N THR A 91 10.67 20.99 5.78
CA THR A 91 10.64 22.02 4.75
C THR A 91 9.29 22.75 4.74
N GLU A 92 8.18 22.03 4.87
CA GLU A 92 6.83 22.62 4.96
C GLU A 92 6.68 23.48 6.23
N ALA A 93 7.15 22.99 7.39
CA ALA A 93 7.11 23.76 8.64
C ALA A 93 7.95 25.06 8.60
N SER A 94 8.98 25.14 7.74
CA SER A 94 9.76 26.36 7.55
C SER A 94 9.15 27.34 6.54
N ASN A 95 8.36 26.84 5.58
CA ASN A 95 7.76 27.66 4.52
C ASN A 95 6.47 28.36 4.94
N ASP A 96 5.79 27.86 5.99
CA ASP A 96 4.61 28.48 6.60
C ASP A 96 4.96 29.60 7.62
N SER A 97 6.25 29.98 7.72
CA SER A 97 6.75 30.98 8.68
C SER A 97 7.14 32.33 8.06
N PHE A 98 6.56 32.69 6.90
CA PHE A 98 6.71 34.01 6.28
C PHE A 98 5.37 34.62 5.87
#